data_AF-A0A346Y6R8-F1
#
_entry.id   AF-A0A346Y6R8-F1
#
_cell.length_a   1.000
_cell.length_b   1.000
_cell.length_c   1.000
_cell.angle_alpha   90.00
_cell.angle_beta   90.00
_cell.angle_gamma   90.00
#
_symmetry.space_group_name_H-M   'P 1'
#
loop_
_entity.id
_entity.type
_entity.pdbx_description
1 polymer ?
#
loop_
_entity_poly.entity_id
_entity_poly.type
_entity_poly.pdbx_seq_one_letter_code
_entity_poly.pdbx_strand_id
1 'polypeptide(L)'
;MHDIGKPDTGRFDGTDVTFRHHEQVGEQIVRDLLPAMGCTDPVLTDRVARTVGLSGRYKADGPGAAEVWSDSAVRRFVRDCGGLEGQGSVLDLVLDLAFADCTSRHPHKVWANESQVQSLTDRIGLLADGDARAAERADLDGQAVMDLLGIGPGPQVGRALAALLAAKRANGGPLPDPEAWLTGWWADTAAAA
;
A
#
# COMPACT_ATOMS: atom_id res chain seq x y z
N MET A 1 4.81 23.04 -5.35
CA MET A 1 6.11 22.53 -5.83
C MET A 1 5.97 21.31 -6.74
N HIS A 2 4.80 20.65 -6.85
CA HIS A 2 4.66 19.40 -7.61
C HIS A 2 5.10 19.50 -9.09
N ASP A 3 4.91 20.68 -9.70
CA ASP A 3 5.26 20.97 -11.09
C ASP A 3 6.59 21.73 -11.27
N ILE A 4 7.43 21.82 -10.23
CA ILE A 4 8.60 22.72 -10.22
C ILE A 4 9.65 22.37 -11.29
N GLY A 5 9.69 21.12 -11.78
CA GLY A 5 10.60 20.70 -12.85
C GLY A 5 10.14 21.03 -14.28
N LYS A 6 8.94 21.57 -14.48
CA LYS A 6 8.42 21.89 -15.83
C LYS A 6 9.30 22.87 -16.62
N PRO A 7 9.78 24.00 -16.04
CA PRO A 7 10.63 24.94 -16.78
C PRO A 7 11.88 24.29 -17.35
N ASP A 8 12.49 23.36 -16.61
CA ASP A 8 13.76 22.71 -16.98
C ASP A 8 13.57 21.56 -17.99
N THR A 9 12.35 21.03 -18.10
CA THR A 9 12.02 19.88 -18.95
C THR A 9 11.13 20.21 -20.15
N GLY A 10 10.72 21.47 -20.28
CA GLY A 10 9.90 21.95 -21.38
C GLY A 10 10.58 21.74 -22.73
N ARG A 11 9.91 21.01 -23.63
CA ARG A 11 10.34 20.82 -25.01
C ARG A 11 9.21 21.18 -25.96
N PHE A 12 9.53 21.97 -26.98
CA PHE A 12 8.62 22.27 -28.07
C PHE A 12 8.66 21.16 -29.12
N ASP A 13 7.48 20.65 -29.47
CA ASP A 13 7.26 19.73 -30.57
C ASP A 13 6.22 20.33 -31.52
N GLY A 14 6.71 21.11 -32.50
CA GLY A 14 5.84 21.91 -33.36
C GLY A 14 5.05 22.98 -32.59
N THR A 15 3.73 22.82 -32.52
CA THR A 15 2.82 23.71 -31.78
C THR A 15 2.61 23.28 -30.33
N ASP A 16 3.02 22.07 -29.97
CA ASP A 16 2.77 21.48 -28.66
C ASP A 16 3.99 21.61 -27.75
N VAL A 17 3.75 21.71 -26.45
CA VAL A 17 4.79 21.72 -25.42
C VAL A 17 4.64 20.47 -24.57
N THR A 18 5.74 19.76 -24.37
CA THR A 18 5.80 18.57 -23.52
C THR A 18 6.75 18.79 -22.35
N PHE A 19 6.43 18.18 -21.20
CA PHE A 19 7.20 18.27 -19.96
C PHE A 19 7.54 16.85 -19.48
N ARG A 20 8.23 16.08 -20.33
CA ARG A 20 8.55 14.69 -20.00
C ARG A 20 9.55 14.66 -18.84
N HIS A 21 9.32 13.76 -17.88
CA HIS A 21 10.18 13.56 -16.71
C HIS A 21 10.27 14.75 -15.74
N HIS A 22 9.33 15.71 -15.82
CA HIS A 22 9.34 16.88 -14.96
C HIS A 22 9.17 16.55 -13.48
N GLU A 23 8.51 15.43 -13.15
CA GLU A 23 8.35 14.97 -11.78
C GLU A 23 9.70 14.54 -11.18
N GLN A 24 10.52 13.77 -11.92
CA GLN A 24 11.84 13.34 -11.44
C GLN A 24 12.81 14.50 -11.30
N VAL A 25 12.78 15.45 -12.23
CA VAL A 25 13.56 16.69 -12.12
C VAL A 25 13.07 17.52 -10.93
N GLY A 26 11.75 17.63 -10.76
CA GLY A 26 11.14 18.32 -9.63
C GLY A 26 11.52 17.72 -8.28
N GLU A 27 11.57 16.39 -8.17
CA GLU A 27 12.06 15.69 -6.99
C GLU A 27 13.48 16.14 -6.63
N GLN A 28 14.41 16.14 -7.60
CA GLN A 28 15.79 16.55 -7.36
C GLN A 28 15.88 18.02 -6.94
N ILE A 29 15.14 18.91 -7.62
CA ILE A 29 15.09 20.33 -7.25
C ILE A 29 14.62 20.50 -5.80
N VAL A 30 13.58 19.77 -5.38
CA VAL A 30 13.06 19.85 -4.00
C VAL A 30 14.07 19.36 -2.97
N ARG A 31 14.81 18.27 -3.28
CA ARG A 31 15.87 17.74 -2.40
C ARG A 31 16.95 18.79 -2.10
N ASP A 32 17.29 19.59 -3.10
CA ASP A 32 18.32 20.63 -2.97
C ASP A 32 17.76 21.93 -2.38
N LEU A 33 16.52 22.30 -2.74
CA LEU A 33 15.91 23.57 -2.38
C LEU A 33 15.43 23.62 -0.93
N LEU A 34 14.83 22.56 -0.38
CA LEU A 34 14.32 22.57 1.00
C LEU A 34 15.41 22.85 2.05
N PRO A 35 16.59 22.18 2.01
CA PRO A 35 17.70 22.50 2.90
C PRO A 35 18.20 23.94 2.73
N ALA A 36 18.29 24.43 1.48
CA ALA A 36 18.69 25.80 1.19
C ALA A 36 17.70 26.85 1.75
N MET A 37 16.42 26.48 1.87
CA MET A 37 15.39 27.32 2.52
C MET A 37 15.34 27.15 4.05
N GLY A 38 16.27 26.39 4.65
CA GLY A 38 16.37 26.21 6.10
C GLY A 38 15.58 25.03 6.66
N CYS A 39 15.06 24.11 5.83
CA CYS A 39 14.51 22.85 6.31
C CYS A 39 15.66 21.97 6.82
N THR A 40 15.73 21.78 8.15
CA THR A 40 16.78 20.97 8.78
C THR A 40 16.39 19.52 8.99
N ASP A 41 15.12 19.15 8.71
CA ASP A 41 14.63 17.77 8.83
C ASP A 41 14.85 17.02 7.49
N PRO A 42 15.81 16.08 7.44
CA PRO A 42 16.07 15.32 6.23
C PRO A 42 14.94 14.34 5.89
N VAL A 43 14.19 13.87 6.88
CA VAL A 43 13.05 12.95 6.67
C VAL A 43 11.88 13.70 6.03
N LEU A 44 11.58 14.91 6.51
CA LEU A 44 10.58 15.76 5.86
C LEU A 44 10.99 16.12 4.44
N THR A 45 12.27 16.48 4.23
CA THR A 45 12.81 16.82 2.91
C THR A 45 12.67 15.66 1.92
N ASP A 46 13.10 14.45 2.30
CA ASP A 46 12.95 13.26 1.47
C ASP A 46 11.48 12.99 1.16
N ARG A 47 10.60 13.09 2.16
CA ARG A 47 9.17 12.85 2.00
C ARG A 47 8.54 13.79 0.98
N VAL A 48 8.77 15.10 1.10
CA VAL A 48 8.22 16.10 0.17
C VAL A 48 8.80 15.90 -1.23
N ALA A 49 10.10 15.63 -1.34
CA ALA A 49 10.74 15.36 -2.63
C ALA A 49 10.13 14.14 -3.32
N ARG A 50 9.97 13.01 -2.60
CA ARG A 50 9.34 11.80 -3.13
C ARG A 50 7.88 12.03 -3.52
N THR A 51 7.12 12.78 -2.72
CA THR A 51 5.75 13.19 -3.10
C THR A 51 5.73 13.95 -4.43
N VAL A 52 6.67 14.87 -4.65
CA VAL A 52 6.79 15.59 -5.93
C VAL A 52 7.13 14.63 -7.09
N GLY A 53 8.11 13.74 -6.90
CA GLY A 53 8.54 12.76 -7.90
C GLY A 53 7.48 11.72 -8.30
N LEU A 54 6.48 11.51 -7.43
CA LEU A 54 5.39 10.56 -7.63
C LEU A 54 4.05 11.23 -7.94
N SER A 55 3.98 12.56 -7.97
CA SER A 55 2.73 13.32 -8.06
C SER A 55 1.87 12.99 -9.29
N GLY A 56 2.49 12.67 -10.43
CA GLY A 56 1.79 12.28 -11.66
C GLY A 56 1.43 10.79 -11.78
N ARG A 57 1.94 9.93 -10.90
CA ARG A 57 1.85 8.46 -11.07
C ARG A 57 0.43 7.92 -11.05
N TYR A 58 -0.49 8.57 -10.34
CA TYR A 58 -1.89 8.13 -10.28
C TYR A 58 -2.60 8.26 -11.64
N LYS A 59 -2.09 9.12 -12.54
CA LYS A 59 -2.72 9.46 -13.82
C LYS A 59 -2.55 8.38 -14.91
N ALA A 60 -1.70 7.37 -14.70
CA ALA A 60 -1.42 6.25 -15.61
C ALA A 60 -1.68 6.57 -17.11
N ASP A 61 -0.73 7.32 -17.70
CA ASP A 61 -0.40 7.55 -19.12
C ASP A 61 -1.45 7.36 -20.24
N GLY A 62 -2.12 8.46 -20.62
CA GLY A 62 -2.40 8.77 -22.04
C GLY A 62 -3.84 8.61 -22.54
N PRO A 63 -4.15 9.11 -23.76
CA PRO A 63 -5.51 9.10 -24.32
C PRO A 63 -5.98 7.66 -24.52
N GLY A 64 -7.03 7.26 -23.79
CA GLY A 64 -7.55 5.90 -23.82
C GLY A 64 -7.08 4.99 -22.69
N ALA A 65 -6.31 5.49 -21.72
CA ALA A 65 -5.86 4.73 -20.55
C ALA A 65 -6.96 4.51 -19.51
N ALA A 66 -7.99 3.78 -19.92
CA ALA A 66 -8.74 2.92 -19.01
C ALA A 66 -7.94 1.63 -18.77
N GLU A 67 -6.63 1.72 -18.52
CA GLU A 67 -5.92 0.59 -17.95
C GLU A 67 -6.38 0.53 -16.50
N VAL A 68 -7.45 -0.24 -16.28
CA VAL A 68 -7.92 -0.61 -14.97
C VAL A 68 -6.70 -1.06 -14.21
N TRP A 69 -6.34 -0.33 -13.14
CA TRP A 69 -5.22 -0.69 -12.27
C TRP A 69 -5.25 -2.21 -12.04
N SER A 70 -4.17 -2.96 -12.20
CA SER A 70 -4.19 -4.36 -11.75
C SER A 70 -3.81 -4.41 -10.28
N ASP A 71 -4.14 -5.48 -9.56
CA ASP A 71 -3.74 -5.60 -8.15
C ASP A 71 -2.21 -5.55 -7.99
N SER A 72 -1.48 -6.07 -8.98
CA SER A 72 -0.02 -5.96 -9.06
C SER A 72 0.44 -4.52 -9.26
N ALA A 73 -0.25 -3.73 -10.09
CA ALA A 73 0.05 -2.32 -10.29
C ALA A 73 -0.23 -1.51 -9.02
N VAL A 74 -1.35 -1.76 -8.34
CA VAL A 74 -1.67 -1.09 -7.06
C VAL A 74 -0.61 -1.39 -6.02
N ARG A 75 -0.23 -2.66 -5.83
CA ARG A 75 0.84 -3.04 -4.89
C ARG A 75 2.19 -2.42 -5.25
N ARG A 76 2.50 -2.30 -6.55
CA ARG A 76 3.71 -1.61 -7.00
C ARG A 76 3.65 -0.13 -6.64
N PHE A 77 2.55 0.56 -6.92
CA PHE A 77 2.39 1.98 -6.59
C PHE A 77 2.53 2.25 -5.10
N VAL A 78 1.88 1.44 -4.25
CA VAL A 78 2.04 1.52 -2.79
C VAL A 78 3.50 1.33 -2.38
N ARG A 79 4.20 0.32 -2.94
CA ARG A 79 5.62 0.09 -2.68
C ARG A 79 6.51 1.25 -3.14
N ASP A 80 6.23 1.80 -4.32
CA ASP A 80 6.96 2.96 -4.86
C ASP A 80 6.78 4.20 -3.96
N CYS A 81 5.63 4.32 -3.27
CA CYS A 81 5.38 5.32 -2.23
C CYS A 81 6.03 4.98 -0.87
N GLY A 82 6.60 3.79 -0.69
CA GLY A 82 7.25 3.36 0.55
C GLY A 82 6.37 2.52 1.48
N GLY A 83 5.16 2.13 1.06
CA GLY A 83 4.24 1.29 1.83
C GLY A 83 2.99 2.03 2.30
N LEU A 84 2.19 1.36 3.13
CA LEU A 84 0.95 1.86 3.74
C LEU A 84 1.19 2.67 5.02
N GLU A 85 2.33 3.36 5.11
CA GLU A 85 2.71 4.07 6.34
C GLU A 85 1.67 5.14 6.68
N GLY A 86 1.47 5.37 7.99
CA GLY A 86 0.35 6.17 8.51
C GLY A 86 0.36 7.64 8.09
N GLN A 87 -0.57 8.39 8.71
CA GLN A 87 -0.92 9.76 8.29
C GLN A 87 0.28 10.64 7.91
N GLY A 88 0.21 11.16 6.69
CA GLY A 88 1.25 12.03 6.14
C GLY A 88 2.45 11.25 5.61
N SER A 89 2.29 9.97 5.26
CA SER A 89 3.22 9.21 4.43
C SER A 89 3.26 9.78 3.00
N VAL A 90 4.24 9.33 2.21
CA VAL A 90 4.31 9.73 0.79
C VAL A 90 3.06 9.28 0.03
N LEU A 91 2.50 8.10 0.37
CA LEU A 91 1.27 7.60 -0.26
C LEU A 91 0.10 8.55 0.01
N ASP A 92 -0.14 8.89 1.27
CA ASP A 92 -1.21 9.81 1.67
C ASP A 92 -1.05 11.16 0.96
N LEU A 93 0.16 11.73 1.00
CA LEU A 93 0.45 13.03 0.40
C LEU A 93 0.28 13.01 -1.12
N VAL A 94 0.59 11.91 -1.81
CA VAL A 94 0.38 11.77 -3.26
C VAL A 94 -1.12 11.68 -3.58
N LEU A 95 -1.90 10.92 -2.79
CA LEU A 95 -3.35 10.81 -2.99
C LEU A 95 -4.07 12.14 -2.69
N ASP A 96 -3.70 12.81 -1.60
CA ASP A 96 -4.23 14.13 -1.23
C ASP A 96 -3.91 15.17 -2.31
N LEU A 97 -2.67 15.15 -2.81
CA LEU A 97 -2.26 16.02 -3.91
C LEU A 97 -3.05 15.72 -5.18
N ALA A 98 -3.34 14.45 -5.48
CA ALA A 98 -4.13 14.07 -6.65
C ALA A 98 -5.58 14.59 -6.60
N PHE A 99 -6.17 14.67 -5.40
CA PHE A 99 -7.45 15.35 -5.19
C PHE A 99 -7.32 16.87 -5.36
N ALA A 100 -6.30 17.48 -4.75
CA ALA A 100 -6.12 18.93 -4.74
C ALA A 100 -5.66 19.51 -6.09
N ASP A 101 -4.97 18.74 -6.92
CA ASP A 101 -4.41 19.15 -8.22
C ASP A 101 -5.49 19.37 -9.30
N CYS A 102 -6.72 18.92 -9.07
CA CYS A 102 -7.79 19.09 -10.05
C CYS A 102 -8.34 20.54 -10.08
N THR A 103 -7.64 21.44 -10.76
CA THR A 103 -8.02 22.87 -10.85
C THR A 103 -8.93 23.20 -12.05
N SER A 104 -9.75 22.25 -12.50
CA SER A 104 -10.59 22.43 -13.70
C SER A 104 -11.93 23.10 -13.39
N ARG A 105 -12.31 24.12 -14.18
CA ARG A 105 -13.66 24.71 -14.16
C ARG A 105 -14.76 23.79 -14.71
N HIS A 106 -14.39 22.70 -15.40
CA HIS A 106 -15.34 21.82 -16.06
C HIS A 106 -15.71 20.66 -15.14
N PRO A 107 -16.98 20.55 -14.70
CA PRO A 107 -17.39 19.56 -13.70
C PRO A 107 -17.09 18.12 -14.08
N HIS A 108 -17.23 17.77 -15.36
CA HIS A 108 -16.96 16.42 -15.85
C HIS A 108 -15.49 15.99 -15.67
N LYS A 109 -14.53 16.92 -15.78
CA LYS A 109 -13.11 16.62 -15.60
C LYS A 109 -12.76 16.43 -14.13
N VAL A 110 -13.39 17.24 -13.27
CA VAL A 110 -13.26 17.13 -11.82
C VAL A 110 -13.77 15.76 -11.36
N TRP A 111 -15.00 15.43 -11.74
CA TRP A 111 -15.60 14.14 -11.43
C TRP A 111 -14.79 12.95 -11.94
N ALA A 112 -14.25 13.03 -13.16
CA ALA A 112 -13.42 11.96 -13.71
C ALA A 112 -12.12 11.75 -12.90
N ASN A 113 -11.44 12.84 -12.52
CA ASN A 113 -10.24 12.76 -11.68
C ASN A 113 -10.56 12.20 -10.30
N GLU A 114 -11.56 12.76 -9.62
CA GLU A 114 -12.00 12.29 -8.29
C GLU A 114 -12.38 10.81 -8.32
N SER A 115 -13.14 10.38 -9.34
CA SER A 115 -13.54 8.97 -9.48
C SER A 115 -12.34 8.04 -9.68
N GLN A 116 -11.33 8.49 -10.43
CA GLN A 116 -10.10 7.73 -10.64
C GLN A 116 -9.30 7.60 -9.34
N VAL A 117 -9.07 8.70 -8.64
CA VAL A 117 -8.32 8.73 -7.38
C VAL A 117 -9.05 7.94 -6.30
N GLN A 118 -10.37 8.09 -6.20
CA GLN A 118 -11.20 7.31 -5.27
C GLN A 118 -11.13 5.82 -5.58
N SER A 119 -11.27 5.42 -6.85
CA SER A 119 -11.18 4.01 -7.24
C SER A 119 -9.82 3.39 -6.88
N LEU A 120 -8.73 4.14 -7.06
CA LEU A 120 -7.40 3.71 -6.64
C LEU A 120 -7.32 3.55 -5.11
N THR A 121 -7.82 4.54 -4.36
CA THR A 121 -7.84 4.55 -2.90
C THR A 121 -8.63 3.37 -2.33
N ASP A 122 -9.82 3.09 -2.86
CA ASP A 122 -10.67 1.96 -2.44
C ASP A 122 -9.96 0.63 -2.65
N ARG A 123 -9.23 0.49 -3.77
CA ARG A 123 -8.50 -0.73 -4.09
C ARG A 123 -7.25 -0.92 -3.25
N ILE A 124 -6.57 0.15 -2.91
CA ILE A 124 -5.47 0.11 -1.93
C ILE A 124 -6.02 -0.44 -0.61
N GLY A 125 -7.14 0.09 -0.12
CA GLY A 125 -7.79 -0.40 1.10
C GLY A 125 -8.19 -1.88 1.02
N LEU A 126 -8.85 -2.29 -0.07
CA LEU A 126 -9.27 -3.67 -0.25
C LEU A 126 -8.09 -4.66 -0.24
N LEU A 127 -7.00 -4.32 -0.94
CA LEU A 127 -5.80 -5.15 -1.00
C LEU A 127 -5.06 -5.15 0.33
N ALA A 128 -4.95 -4.00 1.00
CA ALA A 128 -4.36 -3.90 2.33
C ALA A 128 -5.10 -4.80 3.33
N ASP A 129 -6.42 -4.75 3.36
CA ASP A 129 -7.25 -5.60 4.20
C ASP A 129 -7.10 -7.09 3.87
N GLY A 130 -7.04 -7.43 2.57
CA GLY A 130 -6.81 -8.79 2.10
C GLY A 130 -5.44 -9.32 2.54
N ASP A 131 -4.40 -8.52 2.34
CA ASP A 131 -3.02 -8.87 2.68
C ASP A 131 -2.85 -8.97 4.20
N ALA A 132 -3.49 -8.10 5.00
CA ALA A 132 -3.51 -8.18 6.46
C ALA A 132 -4.18 -9.46 6.96
N ARG A 133 -5.33 -9.84 6.37
CA ARG A 133 -6.01 -11.11 6.69
C ARG A 133 -5.18 -12.34 6.31
N ALA A 134 -4.44 -12.28 5.21
CA ALA A 134 -3.57 -13.36 4.76
C ALA A 134 -2.28 -13.47 5.59
N ALA A 135 -1.78 -12.35 6.12
CA ALA A 135 -0.60 -12.32 6.98
C ALA A 135 -0.88 -12.81 8.41
N GLU A 136 -2.14 -12.83 8.83
CA GLU A 136 -2.54 -13.26 10.17
C GLU A 136 -2.06 -14.69 10.47
N ARG A 137 -1.44 -14.86 11.64
CA ARG A 137 -0.91 -16.15 12.10
C ARG A 137 -1.60 -16.63 13.37
N ALA A 138 -1.67 -17.95 13.49
CA ALA A 138 -2.04 -18.63 14.72
C ALA A 138 -1.09 -18.25 15.86
N ASP A 139 -1.53 -18.46 17.10
CA ASP A 139 -0.73 -18.15 18.30
C ASP A 139 0.46 -19.10 18.51
N LEU A 140 0.42 -20.28 17.88
CA LEU A 140 1.52 -21.24 17.84
C LEU A 140 2.04 -21.39 16.41
N ASP A 141 3.33 -21.66 16.27
CA ASP A 141 3.95 -22.01 15.00
C ASP A 141 3.90 -23.53 14.73
N GLY A 142 4.32 -23.93 13.53
CA GLY A 142 4.27 -25.35 13.15
C GLY A 142 5.17 -26.24 14.00
N GLN A 143 6.27 -25.72 14.54
CA GLN A 143 7.17 -26.50 15.38
C GLN A 143 6.53 -26.76 16.74
N ALA A 144 5.98 -25.74 17.38
CA ALA A 144 5.24 -25.86 18.63
C ALA A 144 4.05 -26.84 18.50
N VAL A 145 3.33 -26.79 17.38
CA VAL A 145 2.25 -27.75 17.10
C VAL A 145 2.76 -29.19 17.02
N MET A 146 3.87 -29.43 16.31
CA MET A 146 4.46 -30.76 16.18
C MET A 146 4.94 -31.28 17.53
N ASP A 147 5.62 -30.45 18.32
CA ASP A 147 6.16 -30.80 19.62
C ASP A 147 5.04 -31.11 20.63
N LEU A 148 3.98 -30.30 20.64
CA LEU A 148 2.87 -30.46 21.57
C LEU A 148 2.00 -31.69 21.25
N LEU A 149 1.76 -31.97 19.97
CA LEU A 149 0.89 -33.06 19.54
C LEU A 149 1.64 -34.37 19.25
N GLY A 150 2.97 -34.34 19.23
CA GLY A 150 3.80 -35.50 18.89
C GLY A 150 3.63 -35.97 17.44
N ILE A 151 3.30 -35.05 16.53
CA ILE A 151 3.05 -35.36 15.11
C ILE A 151 4.23 -34.91 14.23
N GLY A 152 4.47 -35.64 13.15
CA GLY A 152 5.45 -35.26 12.14
C GLY A 152 4.96 -34.15 11.19
N PRO A 153 5.85 -33.58 10.37
CA PRO A 153 5.46 -32.58 9.37
C PRO A 153 4.46 -33.17 8.37
N GLY A 154 3.32 -32.49 8.17
CA GLY A 154 2.30 -32.95 7.25
C GLY A 154 1.00 -32.14 7.27
N PRO A 155 -0.03 -32.58 6.51
CA PRO A 155 -1.31 -31.88 6.41
C PRO A 155 -2.02 -31.68 7.76
N GLN A 156 -1.75 -32.55 8.73
CA GLN A 156 -2.27 -32.46 10.09
C GLN A 156 -1.80 -31.20 10.83
N VAL A 157 -0.53 -30.82 10.68
CA VAL A 157 0.02 -29.58 11.24
C VAL A 157 -0.72 -28.36 10.65
N GLY A 158 -0.96 -28.38 9.34
CA GLY A 158 -1.71 -27.32 8.66
C GLY A 158 -3.16 -27.20 9.17
N ARG A 159 -3.83 -28.33 9.44
CA ARG A 159 -5.18 -28.33 10.04
C ARG A 159 -5.17 -27.75 11.46
N ALA A 160 -4.20 -28.13 12.29
CA ALA A 160 -4.05 -27.61 13.64
C ALA A 160 -3.80 -26.09 13.65
N LEU A 161 -2.90 -25.60 12.79
CA LEU A 161 -2.64 -24.16 12.64
C LEU A 161 -3.89 -23.40 12.16
N ALA A 162 -4.65 -23.95 11.22
CA ALA A 162 -5.89 -23.35 10.75
C ALA A 162 -6.97 -23.30 11.86
N ALA A 163 -7.08 -24.36 12.67
CA ALA A 163 -7.99 -24.42 13.80
C ALA A 163 -7.63 -23.40 14.89
N LEU A 164 -6.34 -23.28 15.22
CA LEU A 164 -5.84 -22.25 16.15
C LEU A 164 -6.13 -20.83 15.66
N LEU A 165 -5.89 -20.56 14.38
CA LEU A 165 -6.19 -19.26 13.78
C LEU A 165 -7.70 -18.94 13.86
N ALA A 166 -8.56 -19.93 13.60
CA ALA A 166 -10.01 -19.77 13.72
C ALA A 166 -10.44 -19.51 15.17
N ALA A 167 -9.85 -20.22 16.13
CA ALA A 167 -10.12 -20.06 17.55
C ALA A 167 -9.70 -18.69 18.08
N LYS A 168 -8.50 -18.24 17.72
CA LYS A 168 -8.01 -16.88 17.99
C LYS A 168 -8.99 -15.81 17.48
N ARG A 169 -9.46 -15.94 16.24
CA ARG A 169 -10.46 -15.02 15.66
C ARG A 169 -11.77 -15.04 16.44
N ALA A 170 -12.27 -16.22 16.82
CA ALA A 170 -13.49 -16.36 17.61
C ALA A 170 -13.37 -15.76 19.03
N ASN A 171 -12.16 -15.78 19.60
CA ASN A 171 -11.84 -15.17 20.89
C ASN A 171 -11.66 -13.63 20.80
N GLY A 172 -11.64 -13.06 19.60
CA GLY A 172 -11.39 -11.63 19.39
C GLY A 172 -9.93 -11.22 19.63
N GLY A 173 -9.00 -12.18 19.63
CA GLY A 173 -7.60 -11.94 19.96
C GLY A 173 -6.86 -13.22 20.39
N PRO A 174 -5.59 -13.11 20.80
CA PRO A 174 -4.78 -14.24 21.23
C PRO A 174 -5.52 -15.10 22.26
N LEU A 175 -5.44 -16.43 22.10
CA LEU A 175 -6.01 -17.35 23.08
C LEU A 175 -5.28 -17.19 24.43
N PRO A 176 -6.00 -17.26 25.58
CA PRO A 176 -5.36 -17.21 26.90
C PRO A 176 -4.39 -18.37 27.13
N ASP A 177 -4.73 -19.55 26.60
CA ASP A 177 -3.91 -20.76 26.66
C ASP A 177 -4.05 -21.54 25.33
N PRO A 178 -3.25 -21.20 24.32
CA PRO A 178 -3.33 -21.84 23.01
C PRO A 178 -2.89 -23.32 23.03
N GLU A 179 -2.04 -23.71 23.97
CA GLU A 179 -1.55 -25.10 24.11
C GLU A 179 -2.65 -26.01 24.66
N ALA A 180 -3.30 -25.61 25.76
CA ALA A 180 -4.44 -26.34 26.31
C ALA A 180 -5.60 -26.40 25.33
N TRP A 181 -5.87 -25.30 24.61
CA TRP A 181 -6.90 -25.29 23.58
C TRP A 181 -6.58 -26.28 22.45
N LEU A 182 -5.35 -26.28 21.94
CA LEU A 182 -4.94 -27.15 20.84
C LEU A 182 -5.00 -28.63 21.22
N THR A 183 -4.51 -28.99 22.41
CA THR A 183 -4.55 -30.37 22.91
C THR A 183 -5.99 -30.87 23.09
N GLY A 184 -6.87 -30.04 23.64
CA GLY A 184 -8.31 -30.35 23.75
C GLY A 184 -8.96 -30.56 22.39
N TRP A 185 -8.77 -29.62 21.46
CA TRP A 185 -9.31 -29.72 20.10
C TRP A 185 -8.79 -30.96 19.34
N TRP A 186 -7.52 -31.29 19.52
CA TRP A 186 -6.91 -32.45 18.87
C TRP A 186 -7.51 -33.77 19.36
N ALA A 187 -7.73 -33.90 20.68
CA ALA A 187 -8.34 -35.07 21.28
C ALA A 187 -9.78 -35.27 20.76
N ASP A 188 -10.57 -34.20 20.69
CA ASP A 188 -11.95 -34.23 20.17
C ASP A 188 -11.99 -34.62 18.69
N THR A 189 -11.04 -34.13 17.90
CA THR A 189 -10.94 -34.43 16.46
C THR A 189 -10.51 -35.88 16.22
N ALA A 190 -9.62 -36.42 17.03
CA ALA A 190 -9.19 -37.82 16.97
C ALA A 190 -10.30 -38.79 17.40
N ALA A 191 -11.17 -38.39 18.33
CA ALA A 191 -12.32 -39.19 18.75
C ALA A 191 -13.45 -39.23 17.70
N ALA A 192 -13.48 -38.29 16.76
CA ALA A 192 -14.47 -38.19 15.69
C ALA A 192 -14.05 -38.87 14.37
N ALA A 193 -12.82 -39.39 14.28
CA ALA A 193 -12.25 -40.06 13.11
C ALA A 193 -12.28 -41.59 13.26
#